data_AF-A0A7C5J9X0-F1
#
_entry.id   AF-A0A7C5J9X0-F1
#
_cell.length_a   1.000
_cell.length_b   1.000
_cell.length_c   1.000
_cell.angle_alpha   90.00
_cell.angle_beta   90.00
_cell.angle_gamma   90.00
#
_symmetry.space_group_name_H-M   'P 1'
#
loop_
_entity.id
_entity.type
_entity.pdbx_description
1 polymer ?
#
loop_
_entity_poly.entity_id
_entity_poly.type
_entity_poly.pdbx_seq_one_letter_code
_entity_poly.pdbx_strand_id
1 'polypeptide(L)'
;MDENVIILYPFCFQILLYSKCTKSKGTNMLVKKAFSIVAIAALGIGGVSGAKTVTALRFEPISISADNAQKKEMRVSPKLTMTYGDKSTQDFPLSYKVLAKMGDRIGQGILGRMTDQDGKPILKADGSQDISDGPDGNSLISTGGKTFLITHMEERPGELYNTELTVANGALKAVNTHPVDLKAMGGTIINCASSRTAYGSHLGGEEDYSLNTRYADKNSPFYTDCALDGSGNGAKGKKNYFCSYVDGMAKYLHDTKIDKYNGYNGEFFTPYNYGYIVEVQPQADGTTKSAKHYVTGKYTPELAKMMPDDKTVYMSDDGTFKGLWKFVSDKRIDSFVPDWEGTLYAAKLTQTSDQNGGAFTMNWIALGHAKDSEVKGMVEAKPKLTDIFDIAKPDENGSCAEGFTKILEDSKAECLKLRPGKEKEAAFLETRKYAAYKGATIEFRKEEGLTYDVDSNVLYIAMSQIKKSMEDNYKGKEITNDIRLPKNVC
;
A
#
# COMPACT_ATOMS: atom_id res chain seq x y z
N MET A 1 19.66 -5.35 16.79
CA MET A 1 18.39 -5.38 17.54
C MET A 1 17.53 -6.38 16.81
N ASP A 2 17.05 -7.42 17.48
CA ASP A 2 16.21 -8.43 16.84
C ASP A 2 14.81 -7.83 16.64
N GLU A 3 14.43 -7.58 15.38
CA GLU A 3 13.12 -7.05 14.99
C GLU A 3 12.10 -8.20 14.99
N ASN A 4 11.03 -8.10 15.79
CA ASN A 4 9.94 -9.09 15.80
C ASN A 4 8.83 -8.68 14.83
N VAL A 5 8.78 -9.29 13.66
CA VAL A 5 7.70 -9.13 12.67
C VAL A 5 6.77 -10.34 12.74
N ILE A 6 5.48 -10.10 12.97
CA ILE A 6 4.45 -11.15 12.94
C ILE A 6 3.67 -11.03 11.63
N ILE A 7 3.74 -12.08 10.81
CA ILE A 7 2.90 -12.23 9.63
C ILE A 7 1.57 -12.83 10.10
N LEU A 8 0.49 -12.07 9.91
CA LEU A 8 -0.87 -12.52 10.16
C LEU A 8 -1.50 -12.97 8.85
N TYR A 9 -2.01 -14.19 8.85
CA TYR A 9 -2.95 -14.64 7.83
C TYR A 9 -4.37 -14.34 8.34
N PRO A 10 -5.31 -13.90 7.49
CA PRO A 10 -6.71 -13.91 7.84
C PRO A 10 -7.13 -15.38 7.95
N PHE A 11 -6.86 -15.99 9.10
CA PHE A 11 -7.71 -17.07 9.56
C PHE A 11 -9.12 -16.49 9.54
N CYS A 12 -10.01 -17.14 8.79
CA CYS A 12 -11.46 -16.99 8.88
C CYS A 12 -11.78 -16.50 10.29
N PHE A 13 -12.28 -15.26 10.45
CA PHE A 13 -12.33 -14.55 11.74
C PHE A 13 -13.17 -15.37 12.73
N GLN A 14 -12.48 -16.30 13.37
CA GLN A 14 -12.84 -17.02 14.55
C GLN A 14 -11.85 -16.46 15.56
N ILE A 15 -12.36 -15.54 16.37
CA ILE A 15 -12.06 -15.65 17.79
C ILE A 15 -12.77 -16.95 18.25
N LEU A 16 -12.25 -18.10 17.81
CA LEU A 16 -12.38 -19.33 18.55
C LEU A 16 -11.28 -19.23 19.59
N LEU A 17 -11.68 -18.91 20.81
CA LEU A 17 -11.07 -19.58 21.95
C LEU A 17 -10.96 -21.06 21.58
N TYR A 18 -9.74 -21.58 21.56
CA TYR A 18 -9.46 -23.00 21.43
C TYR A 18 -10.43 -23.79 22.33
N SER A 19 -11.45 -24.40 21.73
CA SER A 19 -12.11 -25.56 22.31
C SER A 19 -11.82 -26.73 21.38
N LYS A 20 -10.66 -27.36 21.58
CA LYS A 20 -10.50 -28.74 21.13
C LYS A 20 -11.56 -29.55 21.88
N CYS A 21 -12.43 -30.18 21.10
CA CYS A 21 -13.38 -31.17 21.54
C CYS A 21 -12.62 -32.40 22.09
N THR A 22 -12.17 -32.34 23.34
CA THR A 22 -11.87 -33.50 24.19
C THR A 22 -11.94 -33.05 25.65
N LYS A 23 -12.80 -33.72 26.43
CA LYS A 23 -13.02 -33.50 27.87
C LYS A 23 -11.71 -33.37 28.64
N SER A 24 -11.47 -32.22 29.27
CA SER A 24 -10.60 -32.09 30.44
C SER A 24 -10.91 -30.78 31.19
N LYS A 25 -10.85 -30.83 32.52
CA LYS A 25 -11.31 -29.79 33.46
C LYS A 25 -10.52 -28.49 33.33
N GLY A 26 -11.24 -27.38 33.54
CA GLY A 26 -10.85 -26.02 33.18
C GLY A 26 -9.59 -25.43 33.84
N THR A 27 -9.07 -24.42 33.16
CA THR A 27 -8.29 -23.32 33.76
C THR A 27 -8.55 -22.06 32.93
N ASN A 28 -8.99 -20.97 33.58
CA ASN A 28 -9.29 -19.67 32.97
C ASN A 28 -8.00 -18.98 32.53
N MET A 29 -7.91 -18.53 31.27
CA MET A 29 -6.85 -17.63 30.82
C MET A 29 -7.29 -16.18 31.00
N LEU A 30 -6.88 -15.57 32.13
CA LEU A 30 -6.98 -14.12 32.34
C LEU A 30 -5.88 -13.42 31.53
N VAL A 31 -6.25 -12.64 30.53
CA VAL A 31 -5.35 -11.60 30.00
C VAL A 31 -5.39 -10.43 30.99
N LYS A 32 -4.46 -10.43 31.95
CA LYS A 32 -4.19 -9.28 32.82
C LYS A 32 -3.10 -8.43 32.19
N LYS A 33 -3.48 -7.40 31.43
CA LYS A 33 -2.64 -6.20 31.27
C LYS A 33 -3.55 -4.98 31.27
N ALA A 34 -3.19 -4.02 32.12
CA ALA A 34 -3.89 -2.75 32.22
C ALA A 34 -3.58 -1.93 30.97
N PHE A 35 -4.55 -1.78 30.09
CA PHE A 35 -4.51 -0.77 29.04
C PHE A 35 -4.84 0.57 29.69
N SER A 36 -3.85 1.45 29.83
CA SER A 36 -4.14 2.87 30.07
C SER A 36 -4.52 3.50 28.74
N ILE A 37 -5.76 3.28 28.30
CA ILE A 37 -6.36 4.11 27.25
C ILE A 37 -6.55 5.48 27.88
N VAL A 38 -5.63 6.41 27.59
CA VAL A 38 -5.89 7.83 27.78
C VAL A 38 -6.98 8.18 26.77
N ALA A 39 -8.22 8.17 27.23
CA ALA A 39 -9.32 8.79 26.50
C ALA A 39 -8.91 10.25 26.28
N ILE A 40 -8.69 10.64 25.02
CA ILE A 40 -8.55 12.04 24.64
C ILE A 40 -9.91 12.69 24.86
N ALA A 41 -10.16 13.12 26.10
CA ALA A 41 -11.20 14.07 26.44
C ALA A 41 -10.64 15.47 26.15
N ALA A 42 -10.59 15.85 24.87
CA ALA A 42 -10.35 17.23 24.49
C ALA A 42 -11.68 18.01 24.52
N LEU A 43 -12.22 18.24 25.71
CA LEU A 43 -13.14 19.33 26.02
C LEU A 43 -12.88 19.71 27.48
N GLY A 44 -12.23 20.87 27.68
CA GLY A 44 -11.99 21.40 29.01
C GLY A 44 -13.30 21.66 29.73
N ILE A 45 -13.40 21.15 30.97
CA ILE A 45 -13.86 21.79 32.22
C ILE A 45 -13.88 20.69 33.29
N GLY A 46 -13.14 20.87 34.38
CA GLY A 46 -13.34 20.15 35.65
C GLY A 46 -12.64 18.79 35.78
N GLY A 47 -11.76 18.67 36.78
CA GLY A 47 -11.17 17.39 37.16
C GLY A 47 -12.25 16.40 37.59
N VAL A 48 -12.35 15.27 36.87
CA VAL A 48 -13.16 14.13 37.28
C VAL A 48 -12.23 13.07 37.88
N SER A 49 -11.98 13.19 39.18
CA SER A 49 -11.42 12.09 39.97
C SER A 49 -12.49 11.00 40.09
N GLY A 50 -12.42 9.97 39.24
CA GLY A 50 -13.39 8.87 39.27
C GLY A 50 -13.53 8.05 37.98
N ALA A 51 -12.79 8.36 36.91
CA ALA A 51 -12.84 7.55 35.69
C ALA A 51 -12.34 6.13 35.96
N LYS A 52 -13.25 5.15 35.91
CA LYS A 52 -12.90 3.74 36.06
C LYS A 52 -11.98 3.31 34.92
N THR A 53 -10.84 2.69 35.24
CA THR A 53 -9.91 2.16 34.24
C THR A 53 -10.59 1.05 33.44
N VAL A 54 -10.54 1.12 32.11
CA VAL A 54 -11.03 0.08 31.21
C VAL A 54 -10.01 -1.06 31.15
N THR A 55 -10.45 -2.29 31.37
CA THR A 55 -9.57 -3.48 31.35
C THR A 55 -9.87 -4.44 30.21
N ALA A 56 -11.06 -4.38 29.61
CA ALA A 56 -11.38 -5.17 28.42
C ALA A 56 -12.50 -4.53 27.60
N LEU A 57 -12.45 -4.78 26.29
CA LEU A 57 -13.50 -4.47 25.32
C LEU A 57 -13.92 -5.78 24.65
N ARG A 58 -15.23 -6.03 24.54
CA ARG A 58 -15.78 -7.19 23.84
C ARG A 58 -16.90 -6.75 22.91
N PHE A 59 -16.73 -7.03 21.62
CA PHE A 59 -17.79 -6.87 20.63
C PHE A 59 -18.68 -8.10 20.60
N GLU A 60 -19.98 -7.89 20.48
CA GLU A 60 -20.94 -8.96 20.21
C GLU A 60 -20.68 -9.50 18.79
N PRO A 61 -20.45 -10.82 18.62
CA PRO A 61 -20.13 -11.37 17.31
C PRO A 61 -21.23 -11.12 16.30
N ILE A 62 -20.84 -10.90 15.06
CA ILE A 62 -21.72 -10.85 13.91
C ILE A 62 -21.60 -12.15 13.11
N SER A 63 -22.71 -12.68 12.60
CA SER A 63 -22.65 -13.86 11.74
C SER A 63 -22.03 -13.53 10.37
N ILE A 64 -21.41 -14.51 9.72
CA ILE A 64 -21.05 -14.39 8.30
C ILE A 64 -22.31 -14.17 7.44
N SER A 65 -22.17 -13.49 6.31
CA SER A 65 -23.29 -13.26 5.40
C SER A 65 -23.76 -14.59 4.81
N ALA A 66 -25.04 -14.91 4.97
CA ALA A 66 -25.62 -16.18 4.56
C ALA A 66 -25.89 -16.27 3.04
N ASP A 67 -26.07 -15.11 2.38
CA ASP A 67 -26.45 -15.03 0.98
C ASP A 67 -25.92 -13.74 0.32
N ASN A 68 -26.20 -13.58 -0.98
CA ASN A 68 -25.77 -12.42 -1.75
C ASN A 68 -26.53 -11.12 -1.41
N ALA A 69 -27.69 -11.19 -0.75
CA ALA A 69 -28.39 -10.00 -0.29
C ALA A 69 -27.67 -9.43 0.94
N GLN A 70 -27.36 -10.28 1.92
CA GLN A 70 -26.61 -9.89 3.12
C GLN A 70 -25.19 -9.40 2.82
N LYS A 71 -24.56 -9.82 1.72
CA LYS A 71 -23.26 -9.29 1.27
C LYS A 71 -23.32 -7.81 0.86
N LYS A 72 -24.51 -7.28 0.56
CA LYS A 72 -24.73 -5.89 0.15
C LYS A 72 -25.14 -4.99 1.30
N GLU A 73 -25.36 -5.55 2.49
CA GLU A 73 -25.76 -4.82 3.68
C GLU A 73 -24.53 -4.40 4.49
N MET A 74 -24.55 -3.17 5.00
CA MET A 74 -23.58 -2.76 6.02
C MET A 74 -24.05 -3.34 7.36
N ARG A 75 -23.28 -4.30 7.88
CA ARG A 75 -23.62 -5.06 9.08
C ARG A 75 -22.64 -4.70 10.20
N VAL A 76 -23.17 -4.36 11.38
CA VAL A 76 -22.38 -3.90 12.52
C VAL A 76 -22.59 -4.86 13.68
N SER A 77 -21.55 -5.08 14.49
CA SER A 77 -21.71 -5.74 15.79
C SER A 77 -22.85 -5.05 16.56
N PRO A 78 -23.81 -5.76 17.15
CA PRO A 78 -24.93 -5.10 17.84
C PRO A 78 -24.50 -4.28 19.06
N LYS A 79 -23.41 -4.69 19.72
CA LYS A 79 -23.07 -4.22 21.07
C LYS A 79 -21.58 -4.31 21.37
N LEU A 80 -21.07 -3.30 22.05
CA LEU A 80 -19.77 -3.31 22.72
C LEU A 80 -19.98 -3.41 24.23
N THR A 81 -19.40 -4.41 24.87
CA THR A 81 -19.32 -4.53 26.32
C THR A 81 -17.94 -4.08 26.80
N MET A 82 -17.90 -3.05 27.63
CA MET A 82 -16.70 -2.54 28.28
C MET A 82 -16.60 -3.09 29.70
N THR A 83 -15.45 -3.63 30.08
CA THR A 83 -15.17 -4.10 31.45
C THR A 83 -14.19 -3.16 32.14
N TYR A 84 -14.47 -2.80 33.39
CA TYR A 84 -13.65 -1.90 34.19
C TYR A 84 -12.79 -2.64 35.24
N GLY A 85 -11.83 -1.92 35.84
CA GLY A 85 -10.91 -2.46 36.85
C GLY A 85 -11.59 -3.01 38.10
N ASP A 86 -12.78 -2.52 38.45
CA ASP A 86 -13.62 -3.06 39.53
C ASP A 86 -14.48 -4.27 39.11
N LYS A 87 -14.26 -4.76 37.88
CA LYS A 87 -15.02 -5.83 37.20
C LYS A 87 -16.46 -5.48 36.85
N SER A 88 -16.90 -4.23 37.04
CA SER A 88 -18.19 -3.79 36.49
C SER A 88 -18.14 -3.75 34.97
N THR A 89 -19.31 -3.86 34.34
CA THR A 89 -19.44 -3.84 32.87
C THR A 89 -20.45 -2.79 32.44
N GLN A 90 -20.21 -2.17 31.29
CA GLN A 90 -21.17 -1.29 30.62
C GLN A 90 -21.33 -1.70 29.16
N ASP A 91 -22.58 -1.81 28.74
CA ASP A 91 -22.95 -2.15 27.37
C ASP A 91 -23.25 -0.87 26.57
N PHE A 92 -22.75 -0.84 25.33
CA PHE A 92 -22.96 0.24 24.37
C PHE A 92 -23.57 -0.35 23.09
N PRO A 93 -24.81 0.00 22.73
CA PRO A 93 -25.36 -0.41 21.44
C PRO A 93 -24.57 0.27 20.32
N LEU A 94 -24.26 -0.47 19.27
CA LEU A 94 -23.51 0.03 18.13
C LEU A 94 -24.42 0.16 16.90
N SER A 95 -24.13 1.18 16.10
CA SER A 95 -24.73 1.42 14.80
C SER A 95 -23.69 2.13 13.93
N TYR A 96 -23.81 2.00 12.61
CA TYR A 96 -23.03 2.83 11.70
C TYR A 96 -23.82 4.08 11.34
N LYS A 97 -23.09 5.17 11.05
CA LYS A 97 -23.63 6.37 10.43
C LYS A 97 -22.87 6.63 9.15
N VAL A 98 -23.59 6.95 8.09
CA VAL A 98 -22.96 7.38 6.84
C VAL A 98 -22.39 8.78 7.07
N LEU A 99 -21.07 8.92 6.94
CA LEU A 99 -20.40 10.22 7.00
C LEU A 99 -20.64 11.01 5.70
N ALA A 100 -20.37 10.37 4.57
CA ALA A 100 -20.54 10.87 3.21
C ALA A 100 -20.54 9.70 2.22
N LYS A 101 -21.00 9.93 1.00
CA LYS A 101 -20.87 9.04 -0.15
C LYS A 101 -20.16 9.77 -1.29
N MET A 102 -19.49 9.02 -2.16
CA MET A 102 -18.95 9.59 -3.39
C MET A 102 -20.07 10.24 -4.21
N GLY A 103 -19.80 11.43 -4.77
CA GLY A 103 -20.78 12.26 -5.45
C GLY A 103 -21.57 13.21 -4.54
N ASP A 104 -21.48 13.09 -3.21
CA ASP A 104 -22.11 14.05 -2.30
C ASP A 104 -21.49 15.44 -2.46
N ARG A 105 -22.34 16.47 -2.49
CA ARG A 105 -21.90 17.87 -2.38
C ARG A 105 -21.64 18.20 -0.92
N ILE A 106 -20.40 18.54 -0.59
CA ILE A 106 -19.96 18.85 0.78
C ILE A 106 -19.27 20.21 0.75
N GLY A 107 -19.93 21.22 1.32
CA GLY A 107 -19.49 22.61 1.24
C GLY A 107 -19.41 23.05 -0.23
N GLN A 108 -18.20 23.43 -0.67
CA GLN A 108 -17.96 23.90 -2.04
C GLN A 108 -17.65 22.77 -3.03
N GLY A 109 -17.25 21.59 -2.55
CA GLY A 109 -16.81 20.48 -3.39
C GLY A 109 -17.85 19.38 -3.59
N ILE A 110 -17.49 18.46 -4.48
CA ILE A 110 -18.16 17.17 -4.69
C ILE A 110 -17.12 16.10 -4.35
N LEU A 111 -17.43 15.22 -3.40
CA LEU A 111 -16.50 14.19 -2.94
C LEU A 111 -16.30 13.13 -4.04
N GLY A 112 -15.04 12.76 -4.32
CA GLY A 112 -14.68 11.75 -5.32
C GLY A 112 -14.81 12.19 -6.78
N ARG A 113 -15.05 13.48 -7.06
CA ARG A 113 -15.03 14.00 -8.44
C ARG A 113 -13.60 14.12 -8.95
N MET A 114 -13.25 13.36 -9.96
CA MET A 114 -11.91 13.38 -10.56
C MET A 114 -11.64 14.72 -11.24
N THR A 115 -10.46 15.29 -11.00
CA THR A 115 -10.07 16.59 -11.54
C THR A 115 -8.71 16.58 -12.23
N ASP A 116 -8.52 17.48 -13.20
CA ASP A 116 -7.20 17.76 -13.74
C ASP A 116 -6.40 18.69 -12.82
N GLN A 117 -5.16 18.99 -13.19
CA GLN A 117 -4.26 19.89 -12.44
C GLN A 117 -4.80 21.34 -12.27
N ASP A 118 -5.79 21.75 -13.07
CA ASP A 118 -6.44 23.06 -12.97
C ASP A 118 -7.73 22.99 -12.12
N GLY A 119 -8.06 21.81 -11.58
CA GLY A 119 -9.30 21.56 -10.84
C GLY A 119 -10.54 21.42 -11.73
N LYS A 120 -10.37 21.25 -13.05
CA LYS A 120 -11.49 21.02 -13.97
C LYS A 120 -11.93 19.56 -13.89
N PRO A 121 -13.24 19.27 -13.90
CA PRO A 121 -13.71 17.89 -13.89
C PRO A 121 -13.22 17.10 -15.08
N ILE A 122 -12.69 15.90 -14.82
CA ILE A 122 -12.46 14.90 -15.87
C ILE A 122 -13.83 14.34 -16.28
N LEU A 123 -14.03 14.15 -17.58
CA LEU A 123 -15.30 13.67 -18.14
C LEU A 123 -15.17 12.22 -18.63
N LYS A 124 -16.23 11.45 -18.40
CA LYS A 124 -16.45 10.13 -19.00
C LYS A 124 -16.74 10.28 -20.51
N ALA A 125 -16.72 9.16 -21.22
CA ALA A 125 -16.97 9.15 -22.67
C ALA A 125 -18.36 9.67 -23.08
N ASP A 126 -19.34 9.60 -22.17
CA ASP A 126 -20.69 10.13 -22.36
C ASP A 126 -20.84 11.62 -22.00
N GLY A 127 -19.74 12.28 -21.59
CA GLY A 127 -19.71 13.68 -21.18
C GLY A 127 -20.11 13.93 -19.73
N SER A 128 -20.48 12.90 -18.97
CA SER A 128 -20.74 13.03 -17.53
C SER A 128 -19.44 13.26 -16.75
N GLN A 129 -19.53 13.92 -15.57
CA GLN A 129 -18.38 14.07 -14.68
C GLN A 129 -17.94 12.71 -14.16
N ASP A 130 -16.63 12.51 -14.11
CA ASP A 130 -16.07 11.31 -13.51
C ASP A 130 -16.13 11.41 -11.98
N ILE A 131 -16.90 10.51 -11.37
CA ILE A 131 -17.08 10.38 -9.93
C ILE A 131 -16.58 8.99 -9.57
N SER A 132 -15.54 8.95 -8.75
CA SER A 132 -14.97 7.73 -8.20
C SER A 132 -16.01 6.91 -7.46
N ASP A 133 -15.96 5.60 -7.61
CA ASP A 133 -16.65 4.64 -6.74
C ASP A 133 -15.69 3.79 -5.89
N GLY A 134 -14.39 4.10 -5.92
CA GLY A 134 -13.32 3.38 -5.22
C GLY A 134 -12.65 4.18 -4.10
N PRO A 135 -13.36 4.66 -3.06
CA PRO A 135 -12.68 5.24 -1.91
C PRO A 135 -11.94 4.16 -1.11
N ASP A 136 -10.66 4.39 -0.81
CA ASP A 136 -9.82 3.41 -0.10
C ASP A 136 -9.16 3.98 1.17
N GLY A 137 -7.85 4.23 1.16
CA GLY A 137 -7.08 4.69 2.30
C GLY A 137 -7.66 5.95 2.95
N ASN A 138 -7.83 5.92 4.28
CA ASN A 138 -8.35 7.03 5.06
C ASN A 138 -7.44 7.39 6.25
N SER A 139 -7.12 8.67 6.41
CA SER A 139 -6.46 9.17 7.64
C SER A 139 -7.17 10.38 8.22
N LEU A 140 -7.54 10.28 9.51
CA LEU A 140 -8.09 11.37 10.30
C LEU A 140 -6.95 12.16 10.97
N ILE A 141 -6.80 13.42 10.59
CA ILE A 141 -5.67 14.28 10.98
C ILE A 141 -6.20 15.61 11.53
N SER A 142 -5.70 16.02 12.70
CA SER A 142 -6.06 17.31 13.29
C SER A 142 -4.87 18.26 13.26
N THR A 143 -5.09 19.49 12.77
CA THR A 143 -4.08 20.54 12.66
C THR A 143 -4.74 21.91 12.76
N GLY A 144 -4.09 22.87 13.42
CA GLY A 144 -4.63 24.23 13.56
C GLY A 144 -6.03 24.30 14.19
N GLY A 145 -6.38 23.37 15.09
CA GLY A 145 -7.71 23.28 15.71
C GLY A 145 -8.81 22.73 14.79
N LYS A 146 -8.50 22.37 13.55
CA LYS A 146 -9.39 21.69 12.62
C LYS A 146 -9.10 20.20 12.54
N THR A 147 -10.06 19.44 12.02
CA THR A 147 -9.91 18.02 11.74
C THR A 147 -10.23 17.74 10.28
N PHE A 148 -9.39 16.95 9.63
CA PHE A 148 -9.48 16.61 8.23
C PHE A 148 -9.46 15.10 8.06
N LEU A 149 -10.22 14.60 7.11
CA LEU A 149 -10.16 13.25 6.60
C LEU A 149 -9.55 13.29 5.21
N ILE A 150 -8.36 12.72 5.07
CA ILE A 150 -7.75 12.47 3.77
C ILE A 150 -8.23 11.11 3.27
N THR A 151 -8.84 11.06 2.10
CA THR A 151 -9.40 9.85 1.48
C THR A 151 -8.81 9.63 0.10
N HIS A 152 -8.29 8.45 -0.17
CA HIS A 152 -7.84 8.03 -1.50
C HIS A 152 -8.99 7.66 -2.43
N MET A 153 -8.78 7.86 -3.73
CA MET A 153 -9.54 7.25 -4.82
C MET A 153 -8.64 6.22 -5.52
N GLU A 154 -8.98 4.94 -5.39
CA GLU A 154 -8.25 3.79 -5.92
C GLU A 154 -8.61 3.56 -7.40
N GLU A 155 -8.21 4.51 -8.25
CA GLU A 155 -8.44 4.41 -9.68
C GLU A 155 -7.34 5.09 -10.50
N ARG A 156 -7.53 5.16 -11.82
CA ARG A 156 -6.57 5.77 -12.75
C ARG A 156 -7.27 6.86 -13.58
N PRO A 157 -6.82 8.13 -13.51
CA PRO A 157 -5.75 8.63 -12.66
C PRO A 157 -6.15 8.52 -11.18
N GLY A 158 -5.19 8.51 -10.28
CA GLY A 158 -5.45 8.57 -8.85
C GLY A 158 -5.86 9.98 -8.42
N GLU A 159 -6.61 10.08 -7.34
CA GLU A 159 -7.04 11.35 -6.74
C GLU A 159 -7.12 11.17 -5.22
N LEU A 160 -6.91 12.25 -4.48
CA LEU A 160 -7.07 12.26 -3.03
C LEU A 160 -7.96 13.42 -2.63
N TYR A 161 -8.73 13.25 -1.59
CA TYR A 161 -9.66 14.27 -1.10
C TYR A 161 -9.32 14.71 0.32
N ASN A 162 -9.24 16.02 0.53
CA ASN A 162 -9.16 16.62 1.86
C ASN A 162 -10.55 17.08 2.30
N THR A 163 -11.13 16.39 3.28
CA THR A 163 -12.46 16.69 3.80
C THR A 163 -12.38 17.25 5.21
N GLU A 164 -12.75 18.51 5.40
CA GLU A 164 -12.87 19.13 6.71
C GLU A 164 -14.07 18.53 7.46
N LEU A 165 -13.82 18.10 8.70
CA LEU A 165 -14.80 17.51 9.60
C LEU A 165 -15.01 18.39 10.83
N THR A 166 -16.25 18.45 11.29
CA THR A 166 -16.64 19.01 12.59
C THR A 166 -17.35 17.96 13.42
N VAL A 167 -17.42 18.17 14.73
CA VAL A 167 -18.28 17.38 15.61
C VAL A 167 -19.58 18.15 15.83
N ALA A 168 -20.71 17.55 15.44
CA ALA A 168 -22.04 18.08 15.68
C ALA A 168 -22.90 17.00 16.32
N ASN A 169 -23.52 17.29 17.47
CA ASN A 169 -24.37 16.34 18.22
C ASN A 169 -23.67 15.00 18.51
N GLY A 170 -22.38 15.06 18.88
CA GLY A 170 -21.58 13.86 19.17
C GLY A 170 -21.26 12.98 17.96
N ALA A 171 -21.46 13.46 16.73
CA ALA A 171 -21.12 12.77 15.49
C ALA A 171 -20.21 13.62 14.60
N LEU A 172 -19.31 12.96 13.87
CA LEU A 172 -18.54 13.61 12.81
C LEU A 172 -19.48 14.04 11.67
N LYS A 173 -19.26 15.24 11.15
CA LYS A 173 -19.96 15.79 10.00
C LYS A 173 -18.94 16.41 9.05
N ALA A 174 -18.99 16.00 7.78
CA ALA A 174 -18.23 16.64 6.72
C ALA A 174 -18.83 18.02 6.39
N VAL A 175 -17.97 19.05 6.36
CA VAL A 175 -18.42 20.44 6.17
C VAL A 175 -17.88 21.09 4.90
N ASN A 176 -16.70 20.68 4.45
CA ASN A 176 -16.13 21.09 3.17
C ASN A 176 -15.23 19.98 2.63
N THR A 177 -15.16 19.84 1.31
CA THR A 177 -14.29 18.86 0.66
C THR A 177 -13.65 19.46 -0.58
N HIS A 178 -12.43 19.09 -0.90
CA HIS A 178 -11.75 19.46 -2.13
C HIS A 178 -10.67 18.43 -2.49
N PRO A 179 -10.33 18.30 -3.79
CA PRO A 179 -9.18 17.50 -4.19
C PRO A 179 -7.88 18.04 -3.56
N VAL A 180 -6.94 17.14 -3.32
CA VAL A 180 -5.57 17.45 -2.92
C VAL A 180 -4.81 17.99 -4.13
N ASP A 181 -3.93 18.98 -3.93
CA ASP A 181 -3.05 19.42 -5.02
C ASP A 181 -1.92 18.40 -5.24
N LEU A 182 -1.98 17.68 -6.36
CA LEU A 182 -1.01 16.63 -6.73
C LEU A 182 0.10 17.12 -7.66
N LYS A 183 0.19 18.44 -7.95
CA LYS A 183 1.20 18.99 -8.89
C LYS A 183 2.63 18.64 -8.51
N ALA A 184 2.94 18.66 -7.22
CA ALA A 184 4.26 18.31 -6.71
C ALA A 184 4.69 16.86 -7.05
N MET A 185 3.71 15.99 -7.33
CA MET A 185 3.92 14.57 -7.62
C MET A 185 3.75 14.21 -9.12
N GLY A 186 3.32 15.16 -9.95
CA GLY A 186 2.94 14.90 -11.34
C GLY A 186 1.68 14.06 -11.49
N GLY A 187 0.79 14.08 -10.47
CA GLY A 187 -0.35 13.17 -10.35
C GLY A 187 0.02 11.80 -9.77
N THR A 188 -1.00 10.99 -9.53
CA THR A 188 -0.88 9.65 -8.95
C THR A 188 -1.69 8.62 -9.73
N ILE A 189 -1.55 7.33 -9.39
CA ILE A 189 -2.43 6.26 -9.86
C ILE A 189 -2.76 5.30 -8.71
N ILE A 190 -3.97 4.77 -8.73
CA ILE A 190 -4.45 3.63 -7.92
C ILE A 190 -3.99 3.80 -6.46
N ASN A 191 -4.44 4.88 -5.84
CA ASN A 191 -4.06 5.16 -4.46
C ASN A 191 -4.79 4.18 -3.54
N CYS A 192 -4.06 3.20 -3.00
CA CYS A 192 -4.64 2.08 -2.25
C CYS A 192 -4.73 2.41 -0.75
N ALA A 193 -4.26 1.54 0.14
CA ALA A 193 -4.38 1.74 1.57
C ALA A 193 -3.53 2.93 2.08
N SER A 194 -3.65 3.23 3.37
CA SER A 194 -2.88 4.30 3.99
C SER A 194 -2.64 4.08 5.47
N SER A 195 -1.65 4.79 6.01
CA SER A 195 -1.49 5.00 7.43
C SER A 195 -1.27 6.47 7.76
N ARG A 196 -1.33 6.79 9.05
CA ARG A 196 -1.05 8.12 9.56
C ARG A 196 0.31 8.16 10.26
N THR A 197 1.11 9.17 9.96
CA THR A 197 2.37 9.45 10.66
C THR A 197 2.11 10.16 12.00
N ALA A 198 3.06 10.05 12.93
CA ALA A 198 2.95 10.70 14.25
C ALA A 198 2.87 12.24 14.13
N TYR A 199 3.58 12.79 13.14
CA TYR A 199 3.62 14.23 12.86
C TYR A 199 2.45 14.73 11.99
N GLY A 200 1.44 13.88 11.75
CA GLY A 200 0.16 14.31 11.20
C GLY A 200 0.11 14.39 9.68
N SER A 201 0.75 13.45 8.98
CA SER A 201 0.56 13.23 7.54
C SER A 201 -0.19 11.93 7.26
N HIS A 202 -0.86 11.91 6.12
CA HIS A 202 -1.40 10.74 5.46
C HIS A 202 -0.30 10.14 4.58
N LEU A 203 -0.01 8.85 4.74
CA LEU A 203 1.02 8.12 3.99
C LEU A 203 0.38 6.92 3.30
N GLY A 204 0.48 6.83 1.98
CA GLY A 204 -0.18 5.79 1.19
C GLY A 204 0.63 5.36 -0.03
N GLY A 205 0.12 4.39 -0.80
CA GLY A 205 0.83 3.80 -1.94
C GLY A 205 0.09 3.97 -3.27
N GLU A 206 0.85 4.12 -4.37
CA GLU A 206 0.37 3.95 -5.74
C GLU A 206 0.48 2.47 -6.17
N GLU A 207 -0.63 1.74 -6.22
CA GLU A 207 -0.67 0.29 -6.48
C GLU A 207 -0.49 -0.03 -7.99
N ASP A 208 0.68 0.30 -8.54
CA ASP A 208 1.01 0.07 -9.95
C ASP A 208 1.26 -1.42 -10.27
N TYR A 209 0.26 -2.06 -10.86
CA TYR A 209 0.35 -3.44 -11.35
C TYR A 209 0.93 -3.59 -12.76
N SER A 210 1.05 -2.50 -13.51
CA SER A 210 0.89 -2.59 -14.97
C SER A 210 2.03 -1.98 -15.74
N LEU A 211 2.65 -0.91 -15.24
CA LEU A 211 3.72 -0.19 -15.92
C LEU A 211 5.09 -0.83 -15.66
N ASN A 212 5.15 -2.16 -15.74
CA ASN A 212 6.42 -2.87 -15.67
C ASN A 212 7.22 -2.64 -16.96
N THR A 213 8.42 -2.07 -16.81
CA THR A 213 9.29 -1.60 -17.89
C THR A 213 9.81 -2.71 -18.80
N ARG A 214 9.75 -3.97 -18.36
CA ARG A 214 10.07 -5.14 -19.20
C ARG A 214 9.23 -5.20 -20.47
N TYR A 215 8.02 -4.64 -20.44
CA TYR A 215 7.11 -4.56 -21.58
C TYR A 215 7.30 -3.27 -22.38
N ALA A 216 7.95 -2.26 -21.81
CA ALA A 216 8.05 -0.91 -22.38
C ALA A 216 9.29 -0.71 -23.26
N ASP A 217 10.33 -1.51 -23.08
CA ASP A 217 11.58 -1.39 -23.83
C ASP A 217 11.59 -2.28 -25.09
N LYS A 218 11.75 -1.67 -26.26
CA LYS A 218 11.81 -2.40 -27.55
C LYS A 218 12.92 -3.44 -27.61
N ASN A 219 14.01 -3.23 -26.88
CA ASN A 219 15.14 -4.16 -26.82
C ASN A 219 14.95 -5.27 -25.77
N SER A 220 13.89 -5.21 -24.97
CA SER A 220 13.49 -6.31 -24.10
C SER A 220 12.89 -7.44 -24.93
N PRO A 221 13.24 -8.71 -24.66
CA PRO A 221 12.61 -9.85 -25.33
C PRO A 221 11.14 -10.05 -24.90
N PHE A 222 10.65 -9.25 -23.95
CA PHE A 222 9.28 -9.22 -23.46
C PHE A 222 8.48 -8.02 -23.98
N TYR A 223 9.05 -7.16 -24.83
CA TYR A 223 8.40 -5.96 -25.36
C TYR A 223 6.95 -6.21 -25.83
N THR A 224 6.07 -5.30 -25.45
CA THR A 224 4.68 -5.29 -25.90
C THR A 224 4.46 -4.14 -26.87
N ASP A 225 4.09 -4.45 -28.11
CA ASP A 225 3.77 -3.44 -29.12
C ASP A 225 2.32 -2.97 -28.99
N CYS A 226 2.11 -1.84 -28.32
CA CYS A 226 0.80 -1.18 -28.18
C CYS A 226 0.36 -0.41 -29.43
N ALA A 227 -0.96 -0.37 -29.65
CA ALA A 227 -1.57 0.35 -30.77
C ALA A 227 -1.47 1.88 -30.61
N LEU A 228 -1.55 2.39 -29.37
CA LEU A 228 -1.60 3.82 -29.05
C LEU A 228 -2.79 4.55 -29.71
N ASP A 229 -3.94 3.87 -29.76
CA ASP A 229 -5.18 4.37 -30.37
C ASP A 229 -6.30 4.59 -29.34
N GLY A 230 -6.00 4.48 -28.04
CA GLY A 230 -6.96 4.61 -26.95
C GLY A 230 -7.80 3.36 -26.68
N SER A 231 -7.61 2.28 -27.45
CA SER A 231 -8.38 1.03 -27.27
C SER A 231 -7.84 0.15 -26.14
N GLY A 232 -6.63 0.40 -25.66
CA GLY A 232 -5.91 -0.45 -24.71
C GLY A 232 -5.43 -1.77 -25.32
N ASN A 233 -5.36 -1.85 -26.65
CA ASN A 233 -4.93 -3.05 -27.35
C ASN A 233 -3.47 -2.99 -27.78
N GLY A 234 -2.88 -4.17 -28.00
CA GLY A 234 -1.67 -4.31 -28.80
C GLY A 234 -1.93 -3.95 -30.27
N ALA A 235 -0.88 -3.69 -31.04
CA ALA A 235 -0.93 -3.34 -32.46
C ALA A 235 -1.63 -4.39 -33.34
N LYS A 236 -1.83 -5.61 -32.84
CA LYS A 236 -2.60 -6.69 -33.48
C LYS A 236 -4.07 -6.75 -33.03
N GLY A 237 -4.59 -5.70 -32.40
CA GLY A 237 -5.99 -5.59 -31.97
C GLY A 237 -6.38 -6.48 -30.77
N LYS A 238 -5.41 -7.06 -30.06
CA LYS A 238 -5.67 -7.87 -28.87
C LYS A 238 -5.56 -7.04 -27.60
N LYS A 239 -6.53 -7.17 -26.70
CA LYS A 239 -6.49 -6.54 -25.37
C LYS A 239 -5.19 -6.89 -24.66
N ASN A 240 -4.53 -5.89 -24.11
CA ASN A 240 -3.30 -6.05 -23.35
C ASN A 240 -3.31 -5.11 -22.15
N TYR A 241 -2.96 -5.64 -20.98
CA TYR A 241 -3.05 -4.89 -19.74
C TYR A 241 -2.09 -3.70 -19.69
N PHE A 242 -0.82 -3.90 -20.07
CA PHE A 242 0.17 -2.82 -20.19
C PHE A 242 -0.31 -1.73 -21.17
N CYS A 243 -0.81 -2.11 -22.35
CA CYS A 243 -1.33 -1.14 -23.33
C CYS A 243 -2.54 -0.35 -22.82
N SER A 244 -3.45 -0.98 -22.08
CA SER A 244 -4.58 -0.27 -21.46
C SER A 244 -4.12 0.79 -20.47
N TYR A 245 -3.02 0.56 -19.76
CA TYR A 245 -2.46 1.54 -18.84
C TYR A 245 -1.77 2.68 -19.56
N VAL A 246 -0.93 2.37 -20.55
CA VAL A 246 -0.30 3.41 -21.38
C VAL A 246 -1.35 4.31 -22.03
N ASP A 247 -2.36 3.75 -22.71
CA ASP A 247 -3.41 4.54 -23.36
C ASP A 247 -4.23 5.38 -22.37
N GLY A 248 -4.55 4.79 -21.21
CA GLY A 248 -5.25 5.51 -20.13
C GLY A 248 -4.44 6.71 -19.66
N MET A 249 -3.17 6.52 -19.30
CA MET A 249 -2.31 7.61 -18.83
C MET A 249 -2.03 8.65 -19.92
N ALA A 250 -1.85 8.23 -21.18
CA ALA A 250 -1.72 9.14 -22.32
C ALA A 250 -2.92 10.10 -22.39
N LYS A 251 -4.14 9.55 -22.25
CA LYS A 251 -5.37 10.34 -22.24
C LYS A 251 -5.41 11.31 -21.07
N TYR A 252 -5.12 10.86 -19.86
CA TYR A 252 -5.22 11.69 -18.64
C TYR A 252 -4.14 12.77 -18.56
N LEU A 253 -2.94 12.48 -19.05
CA LEU A 253 -1.85 13.46 -19.12
C LEU A 253 -1.94 14.36 -20.36
N HIS A 254 -2.91 14.12 -21.25
CA HIS A 254 -2.98 14.73 -22.58
C HIS A 254 -1.68 14.58 -23.38
N ASP A 255 -0.95 13.48 -23.15
CA ASP A 255 0.35 13.21 -23.76
C ASP A 255 0.18 12.47 -25.08
N THR A 256 0.22 13.24 -26.17
CA THR A 256 0.03 12.73 -27.53
C THR A 256 1.33 12.27 -28.20
N LYS A 257 2.48 12.37 -27.50
CA LYS A 257 3.81 12.15 -28.06
C LYS A 257 4.53 10.94 -27.47
N ILE A 258 3.77 9.98 -26.91
CA ILE A 258 4.35 8.74 -26.38
C ILE A 258 5.08 7.97 -27.48
N ASP A 259 6.40 7.83 -27.32
CA ASP A 259 7.26 7.07 -28.22
C ASP A 259 7.40 5.62 -27.72
N LYS A 260 6.61 4.71 -28.30
CA LYS A 260 6.69 3.28 -28.00
C LYS A 260 8.04 2.63 -28.33
N TYR A 261 8.87 3.25 -29.15
CA TYR A 261 10.21 2.73 -29.47
C TYR A 261 11.29 3.26 -28.53
N ASN A 262 10.96 4.22 -27.66
CA ASN A 262 11.85 4.76 -26.65
C ASN A 262 11.26 4.63 -25.25
N GLY A 263 10.96 3.41 -24.82
CA GLY A 263 10.52 3.14 -23.45
C GLY A 263 9.08 3.56 -23.14
N TYR A 264 8.26 3.84 -24.17
CA TYR A 264 6.96 4.53 -24.01
C TYR A 264 7.09 5.89 -23.33
N ASN A 265 8.22 6.57 -23.51
CA ASN A 265 8.40 7.90 -22.98
C ASN A 265 7.67 8.94 -23.85
N GLY A 266 6.88 9.81 -23.21
CA GLY A 266 6.20 10.95 -23.83
C GLY A 266 6.76 12.28 -23.35
N GLU A 267 5.99 13.35 -23.50
CA GLU A 267 6.34 14.67 -22.94
C GLU A 267 6.32 14.63 -21.40
N PHE A 268 5.26 14.05 -20.83
CA PHE A 268 5.03 13.92 -19.39
C PHE A 268 5.09 12.47 -18.92
N PHE A 269 4.66 11.53 -19.77
CA PHE A 269 4.55 10.14 -19.40
C PHE A 269 5.91 9.41 -19.46
N THR A 270 6.19 8.63 -18.43
CA THR A 270 7.14 7.51 -18.46
C THR A 270 6.63 6.42 -17.52
N PRO A 271 6.87 5.12 -17.80
CA PRO A 271 6.52 4.05 -16.88
C PRO A 271 7.08 4.25 -15.45
N TYR A 272 8.18 5.00 -15.30
CA TYR A 272 8.80 5.28 -14.01
C TYR A 272 8.13 6.39 -13.18
N ASN A 273 7.06 7.02 -13.66
CA ASN A 273 6.35 8.07 -12.91
C ASN A 273 5.60 7.56 -11.68
N TYR A 274 5.28 6.27 -11.65
CA TYR A 274 4.30 5.69 -10.72
C TYR A 274 4.83 4.44 -10.01
N GLY A 275 4.22 4.12 -8.87
CA GLY A 275 4.54 2.95 -8.05
C GLY A 275 5.35 3.31 -6.81
N TYR A 276 5.08 4.46 -6.20
CA TYR A 276 5.80 4.99 -5.04
C TYR A 276 4.90 5.27 -3.86
N ILE A 277 5.52 5.51 -2.71
CA ILE A 277 4.82 6.04 -1.53
C ILE A 277 4.52 7.52 -1.74
N VAL A 278 3.29 7.92 -1.42
CA VAL A 278 2.80 9.30 -1.47
C VAL A 278 2.45 9.78 -0.07
N GLU A 279 2.75 11.04 0.21
CA GLU A 279 2.48 11.71 1.47
C GLU A 279 1.64 12.96 1.26
N VAL A 280 0.59 13.14 2.08
CA VAL A 280 -0.24 14.35 2.11
C VAL A 280 -0.38 14.85 3.52
N GLN A 281 -0.07 16.12 3.75
CA GLN A 281 -0.25 16.79 5.03
C GLN A 281 -1.28 17.93 4.92
N PRO A 282 -2.46 17.82 5.55
CA PRO A 282 -3.38 18.95 5.63
C PRO A 282 -2.78 20.10 6.45
N GLN A 283 -3.12 21.32 6.06
CA GLN A 283 -2.69 22.56 6.73
C GLN A 283 -3.89 23.24 7.41
N ALA A 284 -3.61 24.14 8.35
CA ALA A 284 -4.64 24.81 9.14
C ALA A 284 -5.63 25.66 8.31
N ASP A 285 -5.19 26.18 7.16
CA ASP A 285 -5.99 26.95 6.23
C ASP A 285 -6.87 26.09 5.30
N GLY A 286 -6.75 24.76 5.40
CA GLY A 286 -7.44 23.79 4.53
C GLY A 286 -6.63 23.40 3.30
N THR A 287 -5.51 24.05 2.99
CA THR A 287 -4.61 23.59 1.92
C THR A 287 -3.89 22.31 2.31
N THR A 288 -3.14 21.73 1.38
CA THR A 288 -2.36 20.50 1.61
C THR A 288 -0.94 20.69 1.10
N LYS A 289 0.02 20.06 1.79
CA LYS A 289 1.34 19.76 1.23
C LYS A 289 1.31 18.32 0.72
N SER A 290 1.99 18.05 -0.39
CA SER A 290 2.06 16.72 -0.97
C SER A 290 3.46 16.40 -1.46
N ALA A 291 3.86 15.13 -1.36
CA ALA A 291 5.15 14.64 -1.82
C ALA A 291 5.05 13.18 -2.29
N LYS A 292 5.91 12.81 -3.23
CA LYS A 292 6.12 11.44 -3.68
C LYS A 292 7.53 11.04 -3.28
N HIS A 293 7.67 9.98 -2.50
CA HIS A 293 8.93 9.54 -1.94
C HIS A 293 9.60 8.52 -2.85
N TYR A 294 10.22 8.99 -3.93
CA TYR A 294 10.93 8.16 -4.90
C TYR A 294 12.02 7.27 -4.29
N VAL A 295 12.63 7.71 -3.17
CA VAL A 295 13.67 6.96 -2.44
C VAL A 295 13.14 5.66 -1.83
N THR A 296 11.82 5.49 -1.72
CA THR A 296 11.24 4.20 -1.31
C THR A 296 11.29 3.14 -2.41
N GLY A 297 11.67 3.52 -3.62
CA GLY A 297 11.74 2.65 -4.79
C GLY A 297 10.39 2.46 -5.49
N LYS A 298 10.46 2.07 -6.76
CA LYS A 298 9.31 1.72 -7.60
C LYS A 298 8.88 0.27 -7.42
N TYR A 299 7.63 0.02 -7.07
CA TYR A 299 7.00 -1.31 -6.99
C TYR A 299 5.46 -1.17 -7.02
N THR A 300 4.72 -2.06 -6.34
CA THR A 300 3.26 -2.01 -6.21
C THR A 300 2.88 -1.75 -4.74
N PRO A 301 3.15 -0.55 -4.19
CA PRO A 301 2.92 -0.25 -2.78
C PRO A 301 1.44 -0.27 -2.40
N GLU A 302 1.13 -1.11 -1.41
CA GLU A 302 -0.16 -1.11 -0.74
C GLU A 302 -0.18 -0.08 0.40
N LEU A 303 0.71 -0.27 1.38
CA LEU A 303 0.74 0.51 2.61
C LEU A 303 2.17 0.73 3.08
N ALA A 304 2.43 1.91 3.63
CA ALA A 304 3.67 2.25 4.32
C ALA A 304 3.39 2.61 5.78
N LYS A 305 4.25 2.16 6.69
CA LYS A 305 4.18 2.43 8.13
C LYS A 305 5.48 3.02 8.64
N MET A 306 5.45 4.32 8.97
CA MET A 306 6.52 4.98 9.74
C MET A 306 6.54 4.44 11.18
N MET A 307 7.73 4.10 11.65
CA MET A 307 7.99 3.55 12.97
C MET A 307 8.28 4.65 14.00
N PRO A 308 8.16 4.36 15.32
CA PRO A 308 8.33 5.37 16.36
C PRO A 308 9.73 5.99 16.48
N ASP A 309 10.74 5.47 15.78
CA ASP A 309 12.06 6.08 15.69
C ASP A 309 12.09 7.29 14.74
N ASP A 310 10.98 7.56 14.04
CA ASP A 310 10.82 8.57 13.00
C ASP A 310 11.85 8.42 11.87
N LYS A 311 12.34 7.21 11.62
CA LYS A 311 13.31 6.95 10.56
C LYS A 311 12.97 5.73 9.72
N THR A 312 12.48 4.69 10.38
CA THR A 312 12.24 3.41 9.74
C THR A 312 10.83 3.41 9.16
N VAL A 313 10.70 3.04 7.89
CA VAL A 313 9.41 2.82 7.22
C VAL A 313 9.37 1.40 6.70
N TYR A 314 8.39 0.62 7.13
CA TYR A 314 8.08 -0.68 6.50
C TYR A 314 7.04 -0.48 5.43
N MET A 315 7.17 -1.18 4.31
CA MET A 315 6.27 -1.02 3.17
C MET A 315 5.94 -2.38 2.55
N SER A 316 4.66 -2.61 2.27
CA SER A 316 4.15 -3.85 1.69
C SER A 316 3.93 -3.74 0.17
N ASP A 317 3.99 -4.88 -0.52
CA ASP A 317 3.93 -4.97 -1.99
C ASP A 317 2.82 -5.93 -2.43
N ASP A 318 1.77 -5.40 -3.07
CA ASP A 318 0.61 -6.21 -3.44
C ASP A 318 0.82 -6.95 -4.77
N GLY A 319 0.51 -8.26 -4.77
CA GLY A 319 0.39 -9.13 -5.93
C GLY A 319 0.96 -10.52 -5.67
N THR A 320 1.72 -11.08 -6.61
CA THR A 320 2.36 -12.41 -6.47
C THR A 320 3.81 -12.33 -6.95
N PHE A 321 4.73 -13.00 -6.26
CA PHE A 321 6.19 -12.81 -6.41
C PHE A 321 6.59 -11.37 -6.10
N LYS A 322 6.30 -10.96 -4.86
CA LYS A 322 6.50 -9.61 -4.33
C LYS A 322 7.52 -9.62 -3.20
N GLY A 323 8.01 -8.43 -2.84
CA GLY A 323 8.99 -8.26 -1.77
C GLY A 323 8.42 -7.51 -0.58
N LEU A 324 9.03 -7.70 0.59
CA LEU A 324 8.80 -6.86 1.76
C LEU A 324 9.93 -5.84 1.89
N TRP A 325 9.59 -4.58 2.09
CA TRP A 325 10.55 -3.47 2.01
C TRP A 325 10.73 -2.76 3.35
N LYS A 326 11.96 -2.25 3.55
CA LYS A 326 12.29 -1.33 4.64
C LYS A 326 13.06 -0.15 4.08
N PHE A 327 12.66 1.06 4.45
CA PHE A 327 13.46 2.27 4.24
C PHE A 327 13.92 2.80 5.59
N VAL A 328 15.17 3.24 5.69
CA VAL A 328 15.71 3.90 6.88
C VAL A 328 16.29 5.23 6.47
N SER A 329 15.68 6.31 6.95
CA SER A 329 16.15 7.66 6.66
C SER A 329 17.41 8.02 7.45
N ASP A 330 18.24 8.89 6.87
CA ASP A 330 19.45 9.39 7.52
C ASP A 330 19.10 10.26 8.73
N LYS A 331 18.08 11.10 8.58
CA LYS A 331 17.58 12.04 9.59
C LYS A 331 16.19 11.63 10.05
N ARG A 332 15.85 11.99 11.30
CA ARG A 332 14.48 11.82 11.80
C ARG A 332 13.52 12.66 10.94
N ILE A 333 12.34 12.11 10.69
CA ILE A 333 11.23 12.69 9.94
C ILE A 333 10.08 12.88 10.94
N ASP A 334 10.18 13.93 11.74
CA ASP A 334 9.18 14.32 12.75
C ASP A 334 8.29 15.49 12.27
N SER A 335 8.40 15.81 10.98
CA SER A 335 7.60 16.81 10.26
C SER A 335 7.57 16.48 8.77
N PHE A 336 6.67 17.12 8.02
CA PHE A 336 6.59 16.93 6.57
C PHE A 336 7.88 17.44 5.89
N VAL A 337 8.57 16.53 5.21
CA VAL A 337 9.80 16.80 4.44
C VAL A 337 9.62 16.19 3.06
N PRO A 338 9.62 16.97 1.97
CA PRO A 338 9.34 16.44 0.63
C PRO A 338 10.54 15.75 -0.03
N ASP A 339 11.74 15.84 0.55
CA ASP A 339 12.98 15.28 0.01
C ASP A 339 13.67 14.38 1.05
N TRP A 340 13.19 13.15 1.18
CA TRP A 340 13.77 12.15 2.07
C TRP A 340 15.13 11.69 1.55
N GLU A 341 16.03 11.34 2.47
CA GLU A 341 17.35 10.79 2.21
C GLU A 341 17.55 9.56 3.08
N GLY A 342 18.04 8.46 2.51
CA GLY A 342 18.27 7.25 3.28
C GLY A 342 18.55 6.02 2.44
N THR A 343 18.46 4.85 3.08
CA THR A 343 18.76 3.55 2.46
C THR A 343 17.51 2.71 2.31
N LEU A 344 17.32 2.13 1.13
CA LEU A 344 16.27 1.16 0.83
C LEU A 344 16.80 -0.27 1.01
N TYR A 345 15.99 -1.13 1.61
CA TYR A 345 16.28 -2.52 1.92
C TYR A 345 15.16 -3.46 1.46
N ALA A 346 15.53 -4.69 1.14
CA ALA A 346 14.62 -5.80 0.86
C ALA A 346 14.77 -6.93 1.89
N ALA A 347 13.67 -7.57 2.26
CA ALA A 347 13.70 -8.70 3.19
C ALA A 347 14.35 -9.95 2.56
N LYS A 348 15.11 -10.69 3.37
CA LYS A 348 15.58 -12.04 3.10
C LYS A 348 15.14 -12.95 4.23
N LEU A 349 14.28 -13.91 3.91
CA LEU A 349 13.76 -14.88 4.86
C LEU A 349 14.59 -16.16 4.90
N THR A 350 14.53 -16.83 6.04
CA THR A 350 14.90 -18.24 6.17
C THR A 350 13.84 -18.92 7.03
N GLN A 351 13.01 -19.75 6.38
CA GLN A 351 11.95 -20.49 7.07
C GLN A 351 12.52 -21.49 8.08
N THR A 352 12.02 -21.40 9.31
CA THR A 352 12.34 -22.29 10.44
C THR A 352 11.20 -23.27 10.75
N SER A 353 9.96 -22.96 10.33
CA SER A 353 8.81 -23.86 10.43
C SER A 353 7.80 -23.61 9.32
N ASP A 354 7.08 -24.65 8.90
CA ASP A 354 5.95 -24.61 7.97
C ASP A 354 4.58 -24.72 8.68
N GLN A 355 4.58 -24.90 10.01
CA GLN A 355 3.37 -25.14 10.79
C GLN A 355 2.62 -23.84 11.10
N ASN A 356 1.29 -23.88 11.09
CA ASN A 356 0.40 -22.77 11.48
C ASN A 356 0.65 -21.44 10.72
N GLY A 357 0.98 -21.53 9.43
CA GLY A 357 1.36 -20.35 8.61
C GLY A 357 2.87 -20.08 8.59
N GLY A 358 3.64 -20.86 9.33
CA GLY A 358 5.10 -20.86 9.29
C GLY A 358 5.76 -19.94 10.30
N ALA A 359 7.08 -20.08 10.39
CA ALA A 359 7.96 -19.24 11.18
C ALA A 359 9.25 -19.00 10.41
N PHE A 360 9.83 -17.81 10.55
CA PHE A 360 10.97 -17.36 9.75
C PHE A 360 11.95 -16.56 10.60
N THR A 361 13.23 -16.63 10.25
CA THR A 361 14.19 -15.57 10.58
C THR A 361 14.26 -14.60 9.40
N MET A 362 14.50 -13.31 9.68
CA MET A 362 14.49 -12.25 8.69
C MET A 362 15.79 -11.45 8.77
N ASN A 363 16.41 -11.22 7.61
CA ASN A 363 17.53 -10.31 7.41
C ASN A 363 17.16 -9.25 6.36
N TRP A 364 17.93 -8.17 6.31
CA TRP A 364 17.70 -7.07 5.37
C TRP A 364 18.89 -6.91 4.43
N ILE A 365 18.63 -6.91 3.13
CA ILE A 365 19.62 -6.66 2.09
C ILE A 365 19.50 -5.19 1.69
N ALA A 366 20.57 -4.42 1.91
CA ALA A 366 20.65 -3.05 1.42
C ALA A 366 20.68 -3.03 -0.11
N LEU A 367 19.76 -2.28 -0.72
CA LEU A 367 19.69 -2.10 -2.17
C LEU A 367 20.49 -0.87 -2.61
N GLY A 368 20.22 0.29 -2.00
CA GLY A 368 20.88 1.54 -2.35
C GLY A 368 20.56 2.67 -1.37
N HIS A 369 21.39 3.72 -1.40
CA HIS A 369 21.20 4.97 -0.67
C HIS A 369 21.10 6.14 -1.66
N ALA A 370 20.10 7.01 -1.47
CA ALA A 370 19.83 8.17 -2.32
C ALA A 370 18.93 9.20 -1.61
N LYS A 371 18.58 10.26 -2.35
CA LYS A 371 17.54 11.24 -2.03
C LYS A 371 16.36 11.12 -2.97
N ASP A 372 15.18 11.53 -2.54
CA ASP A 372 14.00 11.66 -3.41
C ASP A 372 14.31 12.51 -4.65
N SER A 373 14.96 13.66 -4.48
CA SER A 373 15.36 14.54 -5.58
C SER A 373 16.36 13.90 -6.54
N GLU A 374 17.26 13.04 -6.04
CA GLU A 374 18.20 12.29 -6.88
C GLU A 374 17.47 11.26 -7.74
N VAL A 375 16.60 10.45 -7.12
CA VAL A 375 15.83 9.42 -7.83
C VAL A 375 14.83 10.06 -8.79
N LYS A 376 14.20 11.17 -8.41
CA LYS A 376 13.34 11.95 -9.31
C LYS A 376 14.10 12.41 -10.55
N GLY A 377 15.35 12.86 -10.41
CA GLY A 377 16.21 13.18 -11.54
C GLY A 377 16.48 11.98 -12.45
N MET A 378 16.58 10.76 -11.89
CA MET A 378 16.67 9.52 -12.69
C MET A 378 15.37 9.23 -13.45
N VAL A 379 14.20 9.46 -12.85
CA VAL A 379 12.90 9.34 -13.53
C VAL A 379 12.78 10.35 -14.67
N GLU A 380 13.14 11.62 -14.43
CA GLU A 380 13.09 12.70 -15.41
C GLU A 380 14.07 12.49 -16.59
N ALA A 381 15.16 11.73 -16.37
CA ALA A 381 16.06 11.28 -17.43
C ALA A 381 15.44 10.21 -18.34
N LYS A 382 14.29 9.64 -17.96
CA LYS A 382 13.48 8.71 -18.77
C LYS A 382 14.29 7.51 -19.31
N PRO A 383 15.01 6.76 -18.46
CA PRO A 383 15.79 5.62 -18.92
C PRO A 383 14.87 4.55 -19.50
N LYS A 384 15.47 3.59 -20.21
CA LYS A 384 14.82 2.31 -20.55
C LYS A 384 15.39 1.21 -19.66
N LEU A 385 14.69 0.08 -19.55
CA LEU A 385 15.19 -1.07 -18.81
C LEU A 385 16.57 -1.50 -19.31
N THR A 386 16.81 -1.47 -20.62
CA THR A 386 18.10 -1.82 -21.23
C THR A 386 19.20 -0.79 -21.06
N ASP A 387 18.91 0.38 -20.48
CA ASP A 387 19.94 1.31 -20.00
C ASP A 387 20.49 0.90 -18.62
N ILE A 388 19.76 0.04 -17.88
CA ILE A 388 20.08 -0.43 -16.52
C ILE A 388 20.57 -1.88 -16.54
N PHE A 389 19.88 -2.77 -17.26
CA PHE A 389 20.19 -4.19 -17.35
C PHE A 389 20.32 -4.66 -18.80
N ASP A 390 21.28 -5.53 -19.08
CA ASP A 390 21.10 -6.45 -20.21
C ASP A 390 20.06 -7.50 -19.78
N ILE A 391 19.08 -7.79 -20.65
CA ILE A 391 17.95 -8.68 -20.37
C ILE A 391 17.77 -9.73 -21.46
N ALA A 392 17.58 -10.98 -21.03
CA ALA A 392 17.29 -12.12 -21.88
C ALA A 392 16.16 -12.99 -21.30
N LYS A 393 15.58 -13.85 -22.15
CA LYS A 393 14.74 -14.96 -21.68
C LYS A 393 15.64 -16.10 -21.20
N PRO A 394 15.23 -16.85 -20.17
CA PRO A 394 15.81 -18.17 -19.92
C PRO A 394 15.67 -19.05 -21.17
N ASP A 395 16.60 -19.97 -21.37
CA ASP A 395 16.55 -20.96 -22.44
C ASP A 395 15.43 -22.01 -22.21
N GLU A 396 15.32 -22.99 -23.11
CA GLU A 396 14.31 -24.05 -23.03
C GLU A 396 14.42 -24.91 -21.76
N ASN A 397 15.61 -24.98 -21.16
CA ASN A 397 15.87 -25.66 -19.89
C ASN A 397 15.69 -24.73 -18.67
N GLY A 398 15.30 -23.47 -18.90
CA GLY A 398 15.13 -22.46 -17.87
C GLY A 398 16.46 -21.91 -17.31
N SER A 399 17.57 -22.06 -18.03
CA SER A 399 18.89 -21.55 -17.64
C SER A 399 19.18 -20.19 -18.25
N CYS A 400 20.10 -19.45 -17.63
CA CYS A 400 20.61 -18.17 -18.15
C CYS A 400 22.02 -18.34 -18.70
N ALA A 401 22.36 -17.55 -19.72
CA ALA A 401 23.73 -17.48 -20.22
C ALA A 401 24.72 -17.04 -19.14
N GLU A 402 26.00 -17.37 -19.32
CA GLU A 402 27.06 -16.98 -18.40
C GLU A 402 27.07 -15.46 -18.15
N GLY A 403 27.21 -15.07 -16.87
CA GLY A 403 27.19 -13.67 -16.45
C GLY A 403 25.80 -13.05 -16.30
N PHE A 404 24.73 -13.76 -16.65
CA PHE A 404 23.35 -13.38 -16.32
C PHE A 404 22.88 -14.07 -15.04
N THR A 405 22.13 -13.34 -14.23
CA THR A 405 21.44 -13.83 -13.04
C THR A 405 19.97 -14.06 -13.38
N LYS A 406 19.47 -15.27 -13.09
CA LYS A 406 18.05 -15.58 -13.24
C LYS A 406 17.27 -14.94 -12.08
N ILE A 407 16.20 -14.23 -12.39
CA ILE A 407 15.25 -13.68 -11.41
C ILE A 407 13.81 -14.08 -11.75
N LEU A 408 12.91 -13.99 -10.78
CA LEU A 408 11.48 -14.28 -10.95
C LEU A 408 10.67 -13.14 -10.34
N GLU A 409 9.89 -12.48 -11.17
CA GLU A 409 9.08 -11.32 -10.78
C GLU A 409 7.73 -11.39 -11.48
N ASP A 410 6.62 -11.16 -10.76
CA ASP A 410 5.25 -11.24 -11.29
C ASP A 410 4.99 -12.55 -12.08
N SER A 411 5.50 -13.68 -11.56
CA SER A 411 5.41 -15.01 -12.18
C SER A 411 6.12 -15.16 -13.54
N LYS A 412 7.08 -14.28 -13.87
CA LYS A 412 7.89 -14.35 -15.10
C LYS A 412 9.37 -14.42 -14.77
N ALA A 413 10.04 -15.41 -15.34
CA ALA A 413 11.48 -15.55 -15.21
C ALA A 413 12.21 -14.69 -16.25
N GLU A 414 13.25 -14.01 -15.80
CA GLU A 414 14.11 -13.15 -16.62
C GLU A 414 15.58 -13.47 -16.32
N CYS A 415 16.44 -13.33 -17.32
CA CYS A 415 17.88 -13.36 -17.14
C CYS A 415 18.39 -11.92 -17.20
N LEU A 416 18.97 -11.41 -16.12
CA LEU A 416 19.46 -10.04 -16.02
C LEU A 416 20.96 -9.99 -15.79
N LYS A 417 21.62 -9.02 -16.41
CA LYS A 417 23.01 -8.64 -16.09
C LYS A 417 23.05 -7.13 -15.87
N LEU A 418 23.39 -6.72 -14.66
CA LEU A 418 23.47 -5.30 -14.31
C LEU A 418 24.56 -4.62 -15.14
N ARG A 419 24.25 -3.45 -15.69
CA ARG A 419 25.25 -2.62 -16.37
C ARG A 419 26.14 -1.90 -15.35
N PRO A 420 27.46 -1.79 -15.58
CA PRO A 420 28.35 -1.13 -14.64
C PRO A 420 27.90 0.29 -14.31
N GLY A 421 27.85 0.64 -13.02
CA GLY A 421 27.49 1.98 -12.56
C GLY A 421 25.98 2.28 -12.53
N LYS A 422 25.13 1.26 -12.76
CA LYS A 422 23.66 1.38 -12.75
C LYS A 422 23.00 0.84 -11.49
N GLU A 423 23.76 0.65 -10.41
CA GLU A 423 23.30 0.10 -9.15
C GLU A 423 22.18 0.95 -8.53
N LYS A 424 22.26 2.29 -8.64
CA LYS A 424 21.24 3.18 -8.07
C LYS A 424 19.96 3.15 -8.88
N GLU A 425 20.02 3.29 -10.20
CA GLU A 425 18.81 3.16 -11.04
C GLU A 425 18.17 1.77 -10.86
N ALA A 426 18.97 0.71 -10.77
CA ALA A 426 18.48 -0.62 -10.46
C ALA A 426 17.77 -0.68 -9.09
N ALA A 427 18.34 -0.05 -8.06
CA ALA A 427 17.77 -0.07 -6.71
C ALA A 427 16.45 0.67 -6.58
N PHE A 428 16.29 1.81 -7.25
CA PHE A 428 15.13 2.69 -7.04
C PHE A 428 14.11 2.68 -8.17
N LEU A 429 14.52 2.40 -9.41
CA LEU A 429 13.62 2.34 -10.57
C LEU A 429 13.18 0.90 -10.92
N GLU A 430 14.05 -0.07 -10.65
CA GLU A 430 13.82 -1.52 -10.90
C GLU A 430 13.89 -2.32 -9.59
N THR A 431 13.39 -1.74 -8.50
CA THR A 431 13.54 -2.20 -7.11
C THR A 431 13.34 -3.70 -6.95
N ARG A 432 12.22 -4.22 -7.48
CA ARG A 432 11.86 -5.65 -7.34
C ARG A 432 12.84 -6.56 -8.09
N LYS A 433 13.24 -6.18 -9.31
CA LYS A 433 14.22 -6.92 -10.10
C LYS A 433 15.59 -6.93 -9.43
N TYR A 434 16.03 -5.77 -8.95
CA TYR A 434 17.33 -5.65 -8.32
C TYR A 434 17.39 -6.37 -6.97
N ALA A 435 16.31 -6.33 -6.19
CA ALA A 435 16.21 -7.12 -4.97
C ALA A 435 16.32 -8.63 -5.24
N ALA A 436 15.58 -9.15 -6.23
CA ALA A 436 15.71 -10.54 -6.66
C ALA A 436 17.15 -10.85 -7.15
N TYR A 437 17.75 -9.95 -7.94
CA TYR A 437 19.13 -10.07 -8.42
C TYR A 437 20.15 -10.14 -7.27
N LYS A 438 19.90 -9.43 -6.17
CA LYS A 438 20.73 -9.43 -4.95
C LYS A 438 20.40 -10.59 -3.99
N GLY A 439 19.45 -11.45 -4.35
CA GLY A 439 19.09 -12.65 -3.59
C GLY A 439 18.06 -12.46 -2.49
N ALA A 440 17.33 -11.33 -2.49
CA ALA A 440 16.21 -11.09 -1.56
C ALA A 440 15.04 -12.06 -1.81
N THR A 441 14.17 -12.21 -0.81
CA THR A 441 12.98 -13.06 -0.91
C THR A 441 11.89 -12.32 -1.67
N ILE A 442 11.66 -12.71 -2.93
CA ILE A 442 10.61 -12.18 -3.81
C ILE A 442 9.51 -13.23 -4.02
N GLU A 443 8.99 -13.73 -2.91
CA GLU A 443 8.07 -14.86 -2.83
C GLU A 443 6.74 -14.48 -2.16
N PHE A 444 6.70 -13.30 -1.53
CA PHE A 444 5.50 -12.80 -0.86
C PHE A 444 4.34 -12.61 -1.83
N ARG A 445 3.14 -12.66 -1.25
CA ARG A 445 1.90 -12.59 -1.99
C ARG A 445 0.81 -11.90 -1.18
N LYS A 446 0.16 -10.92 -1.79
CA LYS A 446 -1.02 -10.24 -1.23
C LYS A 446 -0.77 -9.60 0.14
N GLU A 447 0.31 -8.84 0.25
CA GLU A 447 0.64 -8.08 1.48
C GLU A 447 -0.20 -6.79 1.52
N GLU A 448 -1.45 -6.92 1.95
CA GLU A 448 -2.49 -5.88 1.84
C GLU A 448 -2.67 -5.05 3.14
N GLY A 449 -2.13 -5.51 4.28
CA GLY A 449 -2.25 -4.78 5.54
C GLY A 449 -0.94 -4.65 6.28
N LEU A 450 -0.72 -3.50 6.92
CA LEU A 450 0.47 -3.25 7.72
C LEU A 450 0.13 -2.35 8.92
N THR A 451 0.45 -2.78 10.13
CA THR A 451 0.27 -1.98 11.34
C THR A 451 1.32 -2.31 12.40
N TYR A 452 1.46 -1.47 13.41
CA TYR A 452 2.44 -1.62 14.48
C TYR A 452 1.78 -1.44 15.83
N ASP A 453 2.01 -2.39 16.73
CA ASP A 453 1.65 -2.29 18.14
C ASP A 453 2.85 -1.82 18.95
N VAL A 454 2.74 -0.60 19.47
CA VAL A 454 3.77 0.05 20.28
C VAL A 454 3.94 -0.61 21.66
N ASP A 455 2.89 -1.23 22.20
CA ASP A 455 2.94 -1.81 23.55
C ASP A 455 3.71 -3.14 23.57
N SER A 456 3.61 -3.91 22.49
CA SER A 456 4.32 -5.18 22.32
C SER A 456 5.58 -5.08 21.46
N ASN A 457 5.81 -3.94 20.80
CA ASN A 457 6.88 -3.74 19.82
C ASN A 457 6.82 -4.79 18.71
N VAL A 458 5.64 -4.94 18.10
CA VAL A 458 5.36 -5.92 17.05
C VAL A 458 4.79 -5.23 15.82
N LEU A 459 5.41 -5.48 14.68
CA LEU A 459 4.85 -5.15 13.36
C LEU A 459 3.97 -6.32 12.89
N TYR A 460 2.76 -6.00 12.48
CA TYR A 460 1.81 -6.94 11.91
C TYR A 460 1.64 -6.69 10.42
N ILE A 461 1.82 -7.74 9.63
CA ILE A 461 1.61 -7.73 8.18
C ILE A 461 0.46 -8.69 7.86
N ALA A 462 -0.59 -8.21 7.19
CA ALA A 462 -1.70 -9.03 6.77
C ALA A 462 -1.47 -9.54 5.34
N MET A 463 -1.54 -10.86 5.15
CA MET A 463 -1.46 -11.49 3.84
C MET A 463 -2.75 -12.20 3.51
N SER A 464 -3.47 -11.83 2.45
CA SER A 464 -4.82 -12.36 2.25
C SER A 464 -4.89 -13.87 2.04
N GLN A 465 -3.85 -14.51 1.45
CA GLN A 465 -3.85 -15.96 1.19
C GLN A 465 -2.43 -16.53 1.08
N ILE A 466 -2.22 -17.74 1.63
CA ILE A 466 -1.02 -18.55 1.37
C ILE A 466 -1.28 -19.39 0.13
N LYS A 467 -0.76 -18.94 -1.02
CA LYS A 467 -0.83 -19.65 -2.29
C LYS A 467 0.22 -19.16 -3.27
N LYS A 468 0.40 -19.88 -4.37
CA LYS A 468 1.33 -19.58 -5.46
C LYS A 468 2.76 -19.46 -4.93
N SER A 469 3.40 -18.29 -5.06
CA SER A 469 4.81 -18.04 -4.76
C SER A 469 5.22 -18.26 -3.30
N MET A 470 4.27 -18.52 -2.40
CA MET A 470 4.53 -18.86 -1.00
C MET A 470 4.40 -20.37 -0.72
N GLU A 471 3.97 -21.17 -1.71
CA GLU A 471 3.89 -22.63 -1.60
C GLU A 471 5.26 -23.23 -1.88
N ASP A 472 5.59 -24.39 -1.29
CA ASP A 472 6.87 -25.06 -1.58
C ASP A 472 6.95 -25.47 -3.07
N ASN A 473 7.93 -24.92 -3.77
CA ASN A 473 8.27 -25.23 -5.15
C ASN A 473 7.12 -25.03 -6.14
N TYR A 474 6.43 -23.89 -6.07
CA TYR A 474 5.29 -23.58 -6.91
C TYR A 474 5.66 -23.68 -8.41
N LYS A 475 5.08 -24.72 -9.04
CA LYS A 475 5.25 -25.08 -10.45
C LYS A 475 6.68 -25.41 -10.87
N GLY A 476 7.60 -25.71 -9.94
CA GLY A 476 9.00 -25.97 -10.30
C GLY A 476 9.74 -24.72 -10.82
N LYS A 477 9.22 -23.52 -10.56
CA LYS A 477 9.70 -22.26 -11.17
C LYS A 477 10.49 -21.38 -10.24
N GLU A 478 10.44 -21.65 -8.95
CA GLU A 478 11.11 -20.88 -7.91
C GLU A 478 12.62 -20.88 -8.10
N ILE A 479 13.21 -19.69 -7.98
CA ILE A 479 14.66 -19.48 -8.07
C ILE A 479 15.20 -19.42 -6.66
N THR A 480 14.59 -18.55 -5.86
CA THR A 480 14.58 -18.62 -4.41
C THR A 480 13.32 -19.39 -4.00
N ASN A 481 13.48 -20.26 -3.01
CA ASN A 481 12.40 -21.01 -2.39
C ASN A 481 12.55 -20.82 -0.87
N ASP A 482 12.60 -19.57 -0.41
CA ASP A 482 12.77 -19.20 0.99
C ASP A 482 11.48 -19.41 1.80
N ILE A 483 10.30 -19.33 1.14
CA ILE A 483 8.97 -19.52 1.70
C ILE A 483 8.35 -20.83 1.15
N ARG A 484 8.18 -21.80 2.03
CA ARG A 484 7.75 -23.17 1.75
C ARG A 484 6.55 -23.53 2.61
N LEU A 485 5.41 -22.87 2.38
CA LEU A 485 4.23 -23.04 3.23
C LEU A 485 3.19 -23.96 2.59
N PRO A 486 2.44 -24.74 3.39
CA PRO A 486 1.26 -25.43 2.90
C PRO A 486 0.22 -24.42 2.41
N LYS A 487 -0.38 -24.68 1.24
CA LYS A 487 -1.45 -23.87 0.69
C LYS A 487 -2.59 -23.70 1.70
N ASN A 488 -2.97 -22.46 1.97
CA ASN A 488 -4.14 -22.14 2.77
C ASN A 488 -5.11 -21.30 1.94
N VAL A 489 -6.21 -21.93 1.53
CA VAL A 489 -7.37 -21.27 0.91
C VAL A 489 -8.40 -21.13 2.01
N CYS A 490 -8.40 -19.98 2.69
CA CYS A 490 -9.53 -19.55 3.50
C CYS A 490 -10.74 -19.26 2.62
#